data_AF-A0AAV1STI3-F1
#
_entry.id   AF-A0AAV1STI3-F1
#
_cell.length_a   1.000
_cell.length_b   1.000
_cell.length_c   1.000
_cell.angle_alpha   90.00
_cell.angle_beta   90.00
_cell.angle_gamma   90.00
#
_symmetry.space_group_name_H-M   'P 1'
#
loop_
_entity.id
_entity.type
_entity.pdbx_description
1 polymer ?
#
loop_
_entity_poly.entity_id
_entity_poly.type
_entity_poly.pdbx_seq_one_letter_code
_entity_poly.pdbx_strand_id
1 'polypeptide(L)'
;MKALSKGYNIVGLSQGNLIGRGVVEFCDGGPPVKNFISLGGPHAGTASVPLCGSGIFCILADDLIKSEIYSDYVQAHLAPSGYLKFPNDIPHYLEKCRFLPKLNNEIPEKRNTTYKERFSSLHNLVLIMSENDKVLIPKETSWFGYYPDGAFKPIVPVRQTKLYTEDWIGLKALDEAGRVHFVNVSGGHLGISKSDLKRIIVPFLVDEASVKSIVMPGCLDFHAQSHKITIGNK
;
A
#
# COMPACT_ATOMS: atom_id res chain seq x y z
N MET A 1 -15.83 14.89 -17.32
CA MET A 1 -16.68 14.84 -16.11
C MET A 1 -16.41 16.08 -15.25
N LYS A 2 -17.44 16.73 -14.66
CA LYS A 2 -17.25 17.91 -13.79
C LYS A 2 -16.95 17.56 -12.33
N ALA A 3 -17.54 16.48 -11.81
CA ALA A 3 -17.31 16.00 -10.45
C ALA A 3 -15.85 15.50 -10.28
N LEU A 4 -15.25 15.80 -9.13
CA LEU A 4 -13.86 15.45 -8.76
C LEU A 4 -12.78 15.97 -9.74
N SER A 5 -13.11 16.90 -10.64
CA SER A 5 -12.15 17.45 -11.63
C SER A 5 -10.91 18.11 -11.01
N LYS A 6 -11.00 18.53 -9.75
CA LYS A 6 -9.88 19.04 -8.94
C LYS A 6 -9.05 17.94 -8.27
N GLY A 7 -9.35 16.67 -8.55
CA GLY A 7 -8.76 15.49 -7.93
C GLY A 7 -9.48 15.01 -6.68
N TYR A 8 -9.10 13.80 -6.23
CA TYR A 8 -9.66 13.15 -5.04
C TYR A 8 -8.60 12.33 -4.30
N ASN A 9 -8.91 11.90 -3.07
CA ASN A 9 -8.06 11.02 -2.28
C ASN A 9 -8.63 9.61 -2.25
N ILE A 10 -7.77 8.61 -2.09
CA ILE A 10 -8.17 7.21 -1.89
C ILE A 10 -7.74 6.77 -0.50
N VAL A 11 -8.64 6.11 0.22
CA VAL A 11 -8.30 5.31 1.41
C VAL A 11 -8.60 3.85 1.10
N GLY A 12 -7.56 3.05 0.95
CA GLY A 12 -7.65 1.61 0.72
C GLY A 12 -7.52 0.83 2.02
N LEU A 13 -8.29 -0.25 2.13
CA LEU A 13 -8.32 -1.14 3.29
C LEU A 13 -8.10 -2.57 2.80
N SER A 14 -7.12 -3.30 3.37
CA SER A 14 -6.85 -4.70 3.02
C SER A 14 -6.68 -4.88 1.51
N GLN A 15 -7.35 -5.85 0.88
CA GLN A 15 -7.33 -6.07 -0.57
C GLN A 15 -7.75 -4.83 -1.39
N GLY A 16 -8.57 -3.93 -0.82
CA GLY A 16 -9.03 -2.71 -1.49
C GLY A 16 -7.89 -1.79 -1.90
N ASN A 17 -6.72 -1.93 -1.27
CA ASN A 17 -5.50 -1.21 -1.66
C ASN A 17 -5.04 -1.56 -3.07
N LEU A 18 -5.13 -2.82 -3.49
CA LEU A 18 -4.72 -3.20 -4.84
C LEU A 18 -5.72 -2.72 -5.88
N ILE A 19 -7.00 -2.65 -5.53
CA ILE A 19 -8.02 -2.03 -6.39
C ILE A 19 -7.77 -0.53 -6.51
N GLY A 20 -7.46 0.16 -5.40
CA GLY A 20 -7.09 1.57 -5.41
C GLY A 20 -5.85 1.84 -6.27
N ARG A 21 -4.82 0.99 -6.18
CA ARG A 21 -3.67 1.02 -7.10
C ARG A 21 -4.07 0.77 -8.55
N GLY A 22 -4.93 -0.21 -8.80
CA GLY A 22 -5.47 -0.45 -10.15
C GLY A 22 -6.16 0.78 -10.74
N VAL A 23 -6.90 1.55 -9.92
CA VAL A 23 -7.50 2.82 -10.34
C VAL A 23 -6.42 3.86 -10.69
N VAL A 24 -5.36 3.98 -9.87
CA VAL A 24 -4.26 4.93 -10.12
C VAL A 24 -3.47 4.54 -11.37
N GLU A 25 -3.13 3.27 -11.52
CA GLU A 25 -2.16 2.80 -12.51
C GLU A 25 -2.84 2.48 -13.85
N PHE A 26 -3.97 1.78 -13.85
CA PHE A 26 -4.58 1.26 -15.08
C PHE A 26 -5.53 2.24 -15.76
N CYS A 27 -6.29 3.04 -15.01
CA CYS A 27 -7.35 3.88 -15.58
C CYS A 27 -6.77 5.12 -16.27
N ASP A 28 -7.26 5.39 -17.48
CA ASP A 28 -6.96 6.62 -18.23
C ASP A 28 -8.13 7.61 -18.21
N GLY A 29 -7.85 8.90 -18.39
CA GLY A 29 -8.87 9.96 -18.50
C GLY A 29 -9.72 10.19 -17.23
N GLY A 30 -9.38 9.55 -16.11
CA GLY A 30 -10.00 9.77 -14.82
C GLY A 30 -9.51 11.06 -14.14
N PRO A 31 -10.26 11.61 -13.17
CA PRO A 31 -9.75 12.71 -12.36
C PRO A 31 -8.48 12.28 -11.58
N PRO A 32 -7.57 13.22 -11.27
CA PRO A 32 -6.30 12.86 -10.65
C PRO A 32 -6.47 12.39 -9.20
N VAL A 33 -5.75 11.33 -8.82
CA VAL A 33 -5.63 10.93 -7.41
C VAL A 33 -4.53 11.77 -6.77
N LYS A 34 -4.86 12.50 -5.71
CA LYS A 34 -3.89 13.32 -4.96
C LYS A 34 -3.17 12.46 -3.94
N ASN A 35 -3.86 12.06 -2.87
CA ASN A 35 -3.29 11.25 -1.81
C ASN A 35 -3.87 9.85 -1.86
N PHE A 36 -3.02 8.84 -1.70
CA PHE A 36 -3.43 7.46 -1.53
C PHE A 36 -2.95 6.95 -0.17
N ILE A 37 -3.91 6.66 0.71
CA ILE A 37 -3.69 6.14 2.05
C ILE A 37 -4.02 4.66 2.03
N SER A 38 -3.04 3.82 2.34
CA SER A 38 -3.15 2.38 2.31
C SER A 38 -3.05 1.79 3.71
N LEU A 39 -4.16 1.31 4.25
CA LEU A 39 -4.19 0.58 5.52
C LEU A 39 -4.16 -0.93 5.27
N GLY A 40 -3.03 -1.58 5.60
CA GLY A 40 -2.84 -3.02 5.48
C GLY A 40 -2.98 -3.54 4.04
N GLY A 41 -2.28 -2.95 3.07
CA GLY A 41 -2.38 -3.35 1.66
C GLY A 41 -1.45 -4.52 1.30
N PRO A 42 -1.92 -5.59 0.62
CA PRO A 42 -1.04 -6.67 0.16
C PRO A 42 -0.25 -6.30 -1.10
N HIS A 43 0.50 -5.18 -1.08
CA HIS A 43 1.09 -4.58 -2.29
C HIS A 43 2.12 -5.46 -3.01
N ALA A 44 2.84 -6.30 -2.27
CA ALA A 44 3.74 -7.31 -2.82
C ALA A 44 3.11 -8.72 -2.90
N GLY A 45 1.80 -8.83 -2.62
CA GLY A 45 1.06 -10.07 -2.56
C GLY A 45 0.97 -10.66 -1.15
N THR A 46 0.36 -11.84 -1.05
CA THR A 46 0.33 -12.67 0.17
C THR A 46 0.76 -14.08 -0.17
N ALA A 47 1.57 -14.69 0.71
CA ALA A 47 2.14 -16.03 0.57
C ALA A 47 1.27 -17.11 1.23
N SER A 48 0.07 -16.74 1.69
CA SER A 48 -0.88 -17.61 2.35
C SER A 48 -2.30 -17.24 1.94
N VAL A 49 -3.14 -18.26 1.77
CA VAL A 49 -4.53 -18.13 1.34
C VAL A 49 -5.36 -17.41 2.42
N PRO A 50 -5.92 -16.22 2.13
CA PRO A 50 -6.83 -15.56 3.06
C PRO A 50 -8.05 -16.46 3.29
N LEU A 51 -8.46 -16.62 4.55
CA LEU A 51 -9.50 -17.54 5.08
C LEU A 51 -8.97 -18.85 5.69
N CYS A 52 -7.68 -19.12 5.58
CA CYS A 52 -7.07 -20.20 6.36
C CYS A 52 -6.60 -19.69 7.73
N GLY A 53 -7.35 -20.01 8.79
CA GLY A 53 -6.91 -19.79 10.17
C GLY A 53 -5.71 -20.68 10.54
N SER A 54 -5.43 -20.85 11.83
CA SER A 54 -4.32 -21.68 12.34
C SER A 54 -4.66 -23.17 12.54
N GLY A 55 -5.69 -23.70 11.85
CA GLY A 55 -6.21 -25.06 12.05
C GLY A 55 -5.64 -26.11 11.09
N ILE A 56 -5.66 -27.39 11.50
CA ILE A 56 -5.11 -28.54 10.75
C ILE A 56 -5.74 -28.70 9.34
N PHE A 57 -6.98 -28.25 9.14
CA PHE A 57 -7.64 -28.24 7.82
C PHE A 57 -6.96 -27.31 6.79
N CYS A 58 -6.09 -26.39 7.22
CA CYS A 58 -5.34 -25.50 6.32
C CYS A 58 -4.11 -26.13 5.69
N ILE A 59 -3.49 -27.09 6.37
CA ILE A 59 -2.25 -27.73 5.89
C ILE A 59 -2.56 -28.69 4.75
N LEU A 60 -3.72 -29.35 4.76
CA LEU A 60 -4.17 -30.27 3.72
C LEU A 60 -4.73 -29.56 2.47
N ALA A 61 -5.25 -28.34 2.63
CA ALA A 61 -5.72 -27.53 1.52
C ALA A 61 -4.56 -26.86 0.75
N ASP A 62 -3.43 -26.58 1.40
CA ASP A 62 -2.30 -25.86 0.82
C ASP A 62 -1.63 -26.57 -0.38
N ASP A 63 -1.56 -27.90 -0.42
CA ASP A 63 -0.91 -28.59 -1.55
C ASP A 63 -1.84 -28.77 -2.77
N LEU A 64 -3.15 -28.88 -2.57
CA LEU A 64 -4.13 -28.90 -3.66
C LEU A 64 -4.44 -27.50 -4.19
N ILE A 65 -4.39 -26.48 -3.31
CA ILE A 65 -4.61 -25.08 -3.68
C ILE A 65 -3.43 -24.53 -4.49
N LYS A 66 -2.17 -24.91 -4.22
CA LYS A 66 -1.01 -24.38 -4.98
C LYS A 66 -1.10 -24.62 -6.49
N SER A 67 -1.52 -25.81 -6.94
CA SER A 67 -1.66 -26.09 -8.38
C SER A 67 -2.91 -25.45 -9.00
N GLU A 68 -3.99 -25.33 -8.22
CA GLU A 68 -5.28 -24.84 -8.73
C GLU A 68 -5.51 -23.34 -8.58
N ILE A 69 -4.77 -22.65 -7.70
CA ILE A 69 -4.95 -21.21 -7.43
C ILE A 69 -4.68 -20.35 -8.66
N TYR A 70 -3.79 -20.84 -9.52
CA TYR A 70 -3.40 -20.22 -10.78
C TYR A 70 -4.16 -20.80 -11.98
N SER A 71 -5.14 -21.67 -11.76
CA SER A 71 -6.05 -22.11 -12.83
C SER A 71 -6.88 -20.95 -13.38
N ASP A 72 -7.26 -21.05 -14.65
CA ASP A 72 -8.07 -20.02 -15.30
C ASP A 72 -9.42 -19.79 -14.62
N TYR A 73 -10.01 -20.84 -14.06
CA TYR A 73 -11.27 -20.75 -13.33
C TYR A 73 -11.10 -19.98 -12.04
N VAL A 74 -10.11 -20.32 -11.21
CA VAL A 74 -9.90 -19.66 -9.91
C VAL A 74 -9.48 -18.20 -10.10
N GLN A 75 -8.57 -17.92 -11.04
CA GLN A 75 -8.16 -16.55 -11.39
C GLN A 75 -9.31 -15.68 -11.93
N ALA A 76 -10.38 -16.28 -12.46
CA ALA A 76 -11.57 -15.56 -12.92
C ALA A 76 -12.62 -15.32 -11.83
N HIS A 77 -12.69 -16.19 -10.80
CA HIS A 77 -13.83 -16.23 -9.88
C HIS A 77 -13.46 -15.97 -8.41
N LEU A 78 -12.18 -16.03 -8.03
CA LEU A 78 -11.72 -15.83 -6.66
C LEU A 78 -10.81 -14.60 -6.57
N ALA A 79 -11.33 -13.47 -6.08
CA ALA A 79 -10.59 -12.21 -6.02
C ALA A 79 -9.21 -12.30 -5.32
N PRO A 80 -9.06 -13.01 -4.17
CA PRO A 80 -7.75 -13.20 -3.55
C PRO A 80 -6.69 -13.88 -4.40
N SER A 81 -7.09 -14.73 -5.36
CA SER A 81 -6.15 -15.43 -6.25
C SER A 81 -5.33 -14.48 -7.13
N GLY A 82 -5.86 -13.27 -7.39
CA GLY A 82 -5.18 -12.25 -8.19
C GLY A 82 -3.98 -11.62 -7.49
N TYR A 83 -3.72 -11.92 -6.22
CA TYR A 83 -2.56 -11.40 -5.48
C TYR A 83 -1.93 -12.43 -4.52
N LEU A 84 -2.26 -13.71 -4.69
CA LEU A 84 -1.53 -14.80 -4.06
C LEU A 84 -0.21 -15.00 -4.80
N LYS A 85 0.90 -14.88 -4.05
CA LYS A 85 2.25 -14.97 -4.56
C LYS A 85 3.01 -15.97 -3.72
N PHE A 86 3.18 -17.20 -4.19
CA PHE A 86 3.92 -18.20 -3.42
C PHE A 86 5.43 -18.08 -3.73
N PRO A 87 6.30 -17.80 -2.73
CA PRO A 87 7.74 -17.67 -2.96
C PRO A 87 8.36 -18.92 -3.60
N ASN A 88 7.85 -20.11 -3.28
CA ASN A 88 8.30 -21.38 -3.84
C ASN A 88 7.71 -21.71 -5.22
N ASP A 89 6.87 -20.84 -5.80
CA ASP A 89 6.24 -21.04 -7.11
C ASP A 89 6.09 -19.73 -7.93
N ILE A 90 7.17 -18.94 -7.93
CA ILE A 90 7.24 -17.68 -8.69
C ILE A 90 7.01 -17.88 -10.20
N PRO A 91 7.48 -18.96 -10.87
CA PRO A 91 7.20 -19.18 -12.28
C PRO A 91 5.70 -19.23 -12.61
N HIS A 92 4.89 -20.04 -11.91
CA HIS A 92 3.45 -20.08 -12.15
C HIS A 92 2.76 -18.77 -11.76
N TYR A 93 3.21 -18.11 -10.67
CA TYR A 93 2.73 -16.79 -10.31
C TYR A 93 2.89 -15.78 -11.46
N LEU A 94 4.09 -15.68 -12.05
CA LEU A 94 4.36 -14.75 -13.14
C LEU A 94 3.63 -15.12 -14.44
N GLU A 95 3.44 -16.41 -14.70
CA GLU A 95 2.76 -16.88 -15.91
C GLU A 95 1.23 -16.71 -15.85
N LYS A 96 0.62 -17.04 -14.70
CA LYS A 96 -0.83 -17.27 -14.60
C LYS A 96 -1.58 -16.28 -13.72
N CYS A 97 -0.92 -15.63 -12.76
CA CYS A 97 -1.60 -14.66 -11.90
C CYS A 97 -2.03 -13.44 -12.72
N ARG A 98 -3.34 -13.18 -12.77
CA ARG A 98 -3.91 -12.22 -13.76
C ARG A 98 -3.77 -10.76 -13.38
N PHE A 99 -3.50 -10.47 -12.10
CA PHE A 99 -3.63 -9.12 -11.57
C PHE A 99 -2.33 -8.57 -10.99
N LEU A 100 -1.78 -9.16 -9.94
CA LEU A 100 -0.63 -8.59 -9.22
C LEU A 100 0.66 -8.47 -10.07
N PRO A 101 1.10 -9.46 -10.88
CA PRO A 101 2.29 -9.30 -11.71
C PRO A 101 2.17 -8.13 -12.70
N LYS A 102 0.95 -7.89 -13.22
CA LYS A 102 0.65 -6.76 -14.10
C LYS A 102 0.67 -5.44 -13.33
N LEU A 103 0.02 -5.40 -12.17
CA LEU A 103 -0.04 -4.22 -11.31
C LEU A 103 1.35 -3.79 -10.81
N ASN A 104 2.23 -4.75 -10.56
CA ASN A 104 3.59 -4.49 -10.07
C ASN A 104 4.65 -4.35 -11.18
N ASN A 105 4.24 -4.36 -12.46
CA ASN A 105 5.16 -4.33 -13.61
C ASN A 105 6.26 -5.43 -13.53
N GLU A 106 5.90 -6.62 -13.03
CA GLU A 106 6.86 -7.71 -12.77
C GLU A 106 7.27 -8.44 -14.06
N ILE A 107 6.44 -8.42 -15.09
CA ILE A 107 6.66 -9.12 -16.37
C ILE A 107 7.46 -8.20 -17.32
N PRO A 108 8.76 -8.44 -17.59
CA PRO A 108 9.64 -7.50 -18.29
C PRO A 108 9.12 -7.04 -19.65
N GLU A 109 8.64 -7.96 -20.47
CA GLU A 109 8.15 -7.71 -21.83
C GLU A 109 6.76 -7.06 -21.88
N LYS A 110 6.07 -6.96 -20.74
CA LYS A 110 4.74 -6.33 -20.60
C LYS A 110 4.75 -5.08 -19.73
N ARG A 111 5.93 -4.62 -19.28
CA ARG A 111 6.05 -3.42 -18.43
C ARG A 111 5.44 -2.21 -19.12
N ASN A 112 4.66 -1.45 -18.35
CA ASN A 112 3.97 -0.27 -18.85
C ASN A 112 4.49 0.98 -18.10
N THR A 113 5.15 1.89 -18.83
CA THR A 113 5.70 3.13 -18.27
C THR A 113 4.62 4.08 -17.78
N THR A 114 3.42 4.03 -18.36
CA THR A 114 2.30 4.86 -17.90
C THR A 114 1.86 4.49 -16.48
N TYR A 115 2.02 3.23 -16.04
CA TYR A 115 1.71 2.84 -14.65
C TYR A 115 2.65 3.57 -13.68
N LYS A 116 3.94 3.59 -14.02
CA LYS A 116 4.97 4.34 -13.29
C LYS A 116 4.67 5.83 -13.24
N GLU A 117 4.42 6.45 -14.39
CA GLU A 117 4.12 7.89 -14.47
C GLU A 117 2.92 8.28 -13.59
N ARG A 118 1.85 7.49 -13.64
CA ARG A 118 0.64 7.73 -12.85
C ARG A 118 0.86 7.49 -11.36
N PHE A 119 1.52 6.40 -10.97
CA PHE A 119 1.78 6.15 -9.56
C PHE A 119 2.74 7.18 -8.95
N SER A 120 3.78 7.62 -9.67
CA SER A 120 4.67 8.71 -9.24
C SER A 120 4.01 10.10 -9.22
N SER A 121 2.83 10.24 -9.84
CA SER A 121 2.08 11.51 -9.84
C SER A 121 1.34 11.79 -8.53
N LEU A 122 1.20 10.78 -7.65
CA LEU A 122 0.60 10.94 -6.32
C LEU A 122 1.30 12.07 -5.54
N HIS A 123 0.51 12.93 -4.90
CA HIS A 123 1.04 13.94 -3.98
C HIS A 123 1.58 13.28 -2.71
N ASN A 124 0.86 12.28 -2.17
CA ASN A 124 1.32 11.49 -1.04
C ASN A 124 0.86 10.04 -1.19
N LEU A 125 1.75 9.12 -0.83
CA LEU A 125 1.45 7.72 -0.60
C LEU A 125 1.70 7.42 0.88
N VAL A 126 0.66 7.05 1.63
CA VAL A 126 0.77 6.68 3.05
C VAL A 126 0.60 5.18 3.16
N LEU A 127 1.66 4.47 3.53
CA LEU A 127 1.65 3.02 3.67
C LEU A 127 1.60 2.65 5.15
N ILE A 128 0.47 2.15 5.61
CA ILE A 128 0.24 1.81 7.02
C ILE A 128 0.28 0.30 7.19
N MET A 129 1.28 -0.17 7.94
CA MET A 129 1.42 -1.56 8.38
C MET A 129 0.96 -1.69 9.83
N SER A 130 0.29 -2.81 10.16
CA SER A 130 -0.01 -3.17 11.54
C SER A 130 1.07 -4.08 12.12
N GLU A 131 1.55 -3.75 13.32
CA GLU A 131 2.64 -4.48 13.98
C GLU A 131 2.31 -5.96 14.20
N ASN A 132 1.08 -6.28 14.58
CA ASN A 132 0.62 -7.63 14.88
C ASN A 132 -0.33 -8.18 13.81
N ASP A 133 -0.14 -7.76 12.55
CA ASP A 133 -0.90 -8.32 11.43
C ASP A 133 -0.61 -9.83 11.27
N LYS A 134 -1.66 -10.64 11.29
CA LYS A 134 -1.62 -12.09 11.10
C LYS A 134 -2.41 -12.54 9.86
N VAL A 135 -3.01 -11.58 9.13
CA VAL A 135 -3.78 -11.84 7.92
C VAL A 135 -2.88 -11.70 6.70
N LEU A 136 -2.02 -10.68 6.69
CA LEU A 136 -1.03 -10.49 5.64
C LEU A 136 0.24 -11.26 5.97
N ILE A 137 0.58 -12.23 5.12
CA ILE A 137 1.77 -13.07 5.29
C ILE A 137 2.67 -12.87 4.06
N PRO A 138 3.82 -12.18 4.17
CA PRO A 138 4.32 -11.45 5.34
C PRO A 138 3.60 -10.10 5.53
N LYS A 139 3.60 -9.54 6.74
CA LYS A 139 2.94 -8.25 7.02
C LYS A 139 3.60 -7.07 6.30
N GLU A 140 4.89 -7.20 6.03
CA GLU A 140 5.74 -6.23 5.34
C GLU A 140 5.29 -5.96 3.89
N THR A 141 4.41 -6.80 3.34
CA THR A 141 3.71 -6.52 2.07
C THR A 141 2.95 -5.18 2.10
N SER A 142 2.50 -4.73 3.29
CA SER A 142 1.92 -3.40 3.53
C SER A 142 2.85 -2.26 3.12
N TRP A 143 4.15 -2.51 3.13
CA TRP A 143 5.21 -1.61 2.77
C TRP A 143 5.96 -2.06 1.52
N PHE A 144 5.38 -2.93 0.68
CA PHE A 144 6.02 -3.55 -0.49
C PHE A 144 7.24 -4.44 -0.17
N GLY A 145 7.48 -4.76 1.11
CA GLY A 145 8.45 -5.78 1.50
C GLY A 145 7.90 -7.19 1.26
N TYR A 146 8.77 -8.15 0.94
CA TYR A 146 8.33 -9.51 0.64
C TYR A 146 9.41 -10.57 0.90
N TYR A 147 9.06 -11.82 0.68
CA TYR A 147 10.00 -12.94 0.66
C TYR A 147 10.86 -12.96 -0.61
N PRO A 148 12.09 -13.50 -0.56
CA PRO A 148 12.88 -13.78 -1.75
C PRO A 148 12.29 -14.96 -2.53
N ASP A 149 12.59 -15.03 -3.83
CA ASP A 149 12.19 -16.16 -4.66
C ASP A 149 12.79 -17.47 -4.10
N GLY A 150 11.95 -18.49 -3.98
CA GLY A 150 12.29 -19.82 -3.48
C GLY A 150 12.29 -19.99 -1.95
N ALA A 151 12.14 -18.93 -1.16
CA ALA A 151 12.23 -19.05 0.30
C ALA A 151 11.29 -18.10 1.07
N PHE A 152 10.75 -18.57 2.20
CA PHE A 152 9.87 -17.77 3.07
C PHE A 152 10.64 -17.00 4.17
N LYS A 153 11.95 -16.81 4.00
CA LYS A 153 12.81 -16.01 4.89
C LYS A 153 14.19 -15.80 4.25
N PRO A 154 14.93 -14.74 4.63
CA PRO A 154 14.48 -13.60 5.44
C PRO A 154 13.51 -12.69 4.67
N ILE A 155 12.92 -11.69 5.33
CA ILE A 155 12.17 -10.65 4.62
C ILE A 155 13.13 -9.74 3.85
N VAL A 156 12.83 -9.49 2.58
CA VAL A 156 13.46 -8.47 1.74
C VAL A 156 12.69 -7.16 1.91
N PRO A 157 13.29 -6.12 2.52
CA PRO A 157 12.64 -4.82 2.64
C PRO A 157 12.50 -4.16 1.26
N VAL A 158 11.48 -3.33 1.08
CA VAL A 158 11.15 -2.70 -0.21
C VAL A 158 12.35 -2.08 -0.92
N ARG A 159 13.23 -1.37 -0.20
CA ARG A 159 14.41 -0.69 -0.76
C ARG A 159 15.45 -1.62 -1.38
N GLN A 160 15.37 -2.92 -1.12
CA GLN A 160 16.24 -3.95 -1.69
C GLN A 160 15.57 -4.74 -2.82
N THR A 161 14.26 -4.54 -3.04
CA THR A 161 13.53 -5.23 -4.12
C THR A 161 13.87 -4.63 -5.48
N LYS A 162 13.84 -5.45 -6.54
CA LYS A 162 14.02 -4.95 -7.92
C LYS A 162 12.94 -3.93 -8.33
N LEU A 163 11.70 -4.14 -7.87
CA LEU A 163 10.59 -3.19 -8.07
C LEU A 163 10.96 -1.77 -7.65
N TYR A 164 11.65 -1.64 -6.51
CA TYR A 164 12.13 -0.35 -6.02
C TYR A 164 13.44 0.08 -6.68
N THR A 165 14.47 -0.77 -6.72
CA THR A 165 15.80 -0.36 -7.17
C THR A 165 15.85 0.00 -8.65
N GLU A 166 15.07 -0.68 -9.48
CA GLU A 166 14.86 -0.40 -10.90
C GLU A 166 13.62 0.48 -11.16
N ASP A 167 12.90 0.85 -10.10
CA ASP A 167 11.76 1.78 -10.11
C ASP A 167 10.65 1.42 -11.12
N TRP A 168 10.20 0.16 -11.08
CA TRP A 168 9.25 -0.42 -12.06
C TRP A 168 7.89 0.26 -12.08
N ILE A 169 7.44 0.74 -10.92
CA ILE A 169 6.15 1.43 -10.75
C ILE A 169 6.32 2.87 -10.30
N GLY A 170 7.55 3.41 -10.23
CA GLY A 170 7.73 4.80 -9.80
C GLY A 170 7.71 5.03 -8.28
N LEU A 171 7.74 3.95 -7.48
CA LEU A 171 7.76 4.01 -6.02
C LEU A 171 9.05 4.64 -5.48
N LYS A 172 10.21 4.35 -6.09
CA LYS A 172 11.48 4.95 -5.67
C LYS A 172 11.49 6.44 -5.96
N ALA A 173 11.06 6.85 -7.16
CA ALA A 173 10.95 8.27 -7.50
C ALA A 173 10.00 9.03 -6.55
N LEU A 174 8.90 8.39 -6.12
CA LEU A 174 7.97 8.96 -5.17
C LEU A 174 8.57 9.07 -3.76
N ASP A 175 9.31 8.05 -3.31
CA ASP A 175 9.98 8.00 -2.00
C ASP A 175 11.13 9.02 -1.91
N GLU A 176 11.98 9.08 -2.94
CA GLU A 176 13.09 10.05 -3.03
C GLU A 176 12.60 11.51 -3.08
N ALA A 177 11.38 11.73 -3.61
CA ALA A 177 10.72 13.04 -3.56
C ALA A 177 10.10 13.37 -2.19
N GLY A 178 10.25 12.51 -1.18
CA GLY A 178 9.70 12.71 0.17
C GLY A 178 8.18 12.55 0.27
N ARG A 179 7.55 11.88 -0.72
CA ARG A 179 6.09 11.75 -0.83
C ARG A 179 5.56 10.39 -0.37
N VAL A 180 6.43 9.48 0.10
CA VAL A 180 6.03 8.19 0.68
C VAL A 180 6.20 8.21 2.20
N HIS A 181 5.13 7.83 2.91
CA HIS A 181 5.08 7.81 4.36
C HIS A 181 4.89 6.37 4.84
N PHE A 182 5.98 5.74 5.30
CA PHE A 182 5.93 4.40 5.92
C PHE A 182 5.55 4.53 7.39
N VAL A 183 4.35 4.09 7.75
CA VAL A 183 3.81 4.20 9.10
C VAL A 183 3.49 2.83 9.68
N ASN A 184 3.97 2.55 10.88
CA ASN A 184 3.64 1.33 11.63
C ASN A 184 2.70 1.70 12.77
N VAL A 185 1.62 0.95 12.93
CA VAL A 185 0.64 1.14 14.01
C VAL A 185 0.56 -0.11 14.87
N SER A 186 0.24 0.08 16.14
CA SER A 186 -0.07 -1.05 17.02
C SER A 186 -1.41 -1.67 16.63
N GLY A 187 -1.61 -2.94 16.97
CA GLY A 187 -2.84 -3.69 16.68
C GLY A 187 -2.69 -4.75 15.58
N GLY A 188 -3.81 -5.43 15.30
CA GLY A 188 -3.90 -6.46 14.27
C GLY A 188 -4.30 -5.91 12.90
N HIS A 189 -4.66 -6.79 11.97
CA HIS A 189 -5.07 -6.40 10.61
C HIS A 189 -6.20 -5.36 10.64
N LEU A 190 -5.98 -4.20 10.02
CA LEU A 190 -6.87 -3.02 10.04
C LEU A 190 -7.20 -2.43 11.43
N GLY A 191 -6.60 -2.97 12.49
CA GLY A 191 -6.78 -2.48 13.85
C GLY A 191 -5.97 -1.22 14.07
N ILE A 192 -6.51 -0.07 13.71
CA ILE A 192 -5.93 1.26 13.96
C ILE A 192 -6.70 1.97 15.07
N SER A 193 -5.98 2.58 16.02
CA SER A 193 -6.61 3.37 17.08
C SER A 193 -7.24 4.65 16.54
N LYS A 194 -8.27 5.18 17.20
CA LYS A 194 -8.90 6.46 16.81
C LYS A 194 -7.91 7.62 16.87
N SER A 195 -6.99 7.61 17.83
CA SER A 195 -5.90 8.60 17.95
C SER A 195 -4.95 8.51 16.77
N ASP A 196 -4.54 7.31 16.36
CA ASP A 196 -3.65 7.11 15.23
C ASP A 196 -4.31 7.47 13.91
N LEU A 197 -5.59 7.10 13.71
CA LEU A 197 -6.35 7.52 12.54
C LEU A 197 -6.40 9.05 12.42
N LYS A 198 -6.70 9.77 13.51
CA LYS A 198 -6.72 11.24 13.53
C LYS A 198 -5.35 11.86 13.26
N ARG A 199 -4.28 11.25 13.77
CA ARG A 199 -2.91 11.76 13.65
C ARG A 199 -2.28 11.45 12.29
N ILE A 200 -2.57 10.29 11.72
CA ILE A 200 -1.90 9.75 10.52
C ILE A 200 -2.74 9.97 9.28
N ILE A 201 -4.05 9.68 9.31
CA ILE A 201 -4.88 9.63 8.09
C ILE A 201 -5.51 11.00 7.80
N VAL A 202 -6.14 11.62 8.80
CA VAL A 202 -6.90 12.87 8.64
C VAL A 202 -6.08 14.02 8.01
N PRO A 203 -4.78 14.23 8.34
CA PRO A 203 -4.00 15.29 7.73
C PRO A 203 -3.88 15.20 6.20
N PHE A 204 -4.00 13.99 5.63
CA PHE A 204 -3.95 13.78 4.17
C PHE A 204 -5.34 13.85 3.51
N LEU A 205 -6.42 14.01 4.29
CA LEU A 205 -7.79 14.07 3.78
C LEU A 205 -8.37 15.50 3.77
N VAL A 206 -7.77 16.40 4.54
CA VAL A 206 -8.21 17.80 4.63
C VAL A 206 -7.48 18.64 3.59
N ASP A 207 -8.20 19.50 2.87
CA ASP A 207 -7.57 20.51 2.02
C ASP A 207 -6.92 21.59 2.90
N GLU A 208 -5.79 22.16 2.48
CA GLU A 208 -5.14 23.28 3.18
C GLU A 208 -6.10 24.47 3.41
N ALA A 209 -7.06 24.66 2.49
CA ALA A 209 -8.11 25.66 2.62
C ALA A 209 -9.08 25.38 3.78
N SER A 210 -9.37 24.11 4.06
CA SER A 210 -10.23 23.69 5.18
C SER A 210 -9.53 23.88 6.53
N VAL A 211 -8.21 23.70 6.58
CA VAL A 211 -7.41 23.97 7.79
C VAL A 211 -7.42 25.47 8.12
N LYS A 212 -7.30 26.35 7.11
CA LYS A 212 -7.40 27.81 7.32
C LYS A 212 -8.78 28.27 7.80
N SER A 213 -9.87 27.60 7.40
CA SER A 213 -11.22 27.91 7.93
C SER A 213 -11.46 27.44 9.36
N ILE A 214 -10.70 26.44 9.84
CA ILE A 214 -10.75 25.99 11.25
C ILE A 214 -9.89 26.89 12.14
N VAL A 215 -8.87 27.55 11.57
CA VAL A 215 -7.86 28.36 12.27
C VAL A 215 -8.04 29.86 12.02
N MET A 216 -9.28 30.36 11.90
CA MET A 216 -9.59 31.79 12.04
C MET A 216 -10.58 32.05 13.19
N PRO A 217 -10.42 33.17 13.91
CA PRO A 217 -10.41 33.18 15.36
C PRO A 217 -11.77 33.51 15.96
N GLY A 218 -12.30 32.60 16.77
CA GLY A 218 -13.38 32.86 17.71
C GLY A 218 -13.10 32.09 18.99
N CYS A 219 -12.70 32.81 20.04
CA CYS A 219 -12.31 32.35 21.38
C CYS A 219 -10.93 31.69 21.52
N LEU A 220 -9.92 32.53 21.74
CA LEU A 220 -9.27 32.70 23.05
C LEU A 220 -8.16 33.74 22.90
N ASP A 221 -8.34 34.89 23.53
CA ASP A 221 -7.23 35.79 23.84
C ASP A 221 -6.21 35.03 24.69
N PHE A 222 -5.05 34.73 24.11
CA PHE A 222 -3.84 34.54 24.90
C PHE A 222 -2.86 35.64 24.52
N HIS A 223 -2.75 36.59 25.44
CA HIS A 223 -1.78 37.65 25.44
C HIS A 223 -0.37 37.11 25.19
N ALA A 224 0.37 37.83 24.36
CA ALA A 224 1.76 37.59 24.06
C ALA A 224 2.64 37.58 25.31
N GLN A 225 3.59 36.65 25.37
CA GLN A 225 4.89 36.91 25.96
C GLN A 225 5.98 36.15 25.20
N SER A 226 6.69 36.91 24.38
CA SER A 226 7.98 36.50 23.82
C SER A 226 9.00 36.38 24.95
N HIS A 227 9.38 35.16 25.30
CA HIS A 227 10.62 34.92 26.02
C HIS A 227 11.69 34.46 25.04
N LYS A 228 12.63 35.38 24.77
CA LYS A 228 13.94 35.07 24.20
C LYS A 228 14.64 34.10 25.16
N ILE A 229 14.94 32.90 24.69
CA ILE A 229 15.93 32.05 25.36
C ILE A 229 17.26 32.27 24.63
N THR A 230 18.15 32.97 25.33
CA THR A 230 19.55 33.16 24.96
C THR A 230 20.29 31.85 25.22
N ILE A 231 20.90 31.26 24.19
CA ILE A 231 21.82 30.13 24.35
C ILE A 231 23.18 30.74 24.75
N GLY A 232 23.55 30.57 26.02
CA GLY A 232 24.87 30.90 26.52
C GLY A 232 25.85 29.76 26.24
N ASN A 233 26.96 30.08 25.57
CA ASN A 233 28.14 29.22 25.50
C ASN A 233 28.79 29.10 26.88
N LYS A 234 29.05 27.87 27.32
CA LYS A 234 30.28 27.44 28.02
C LYS A 234 30.40 25.93 27.93
#